data_AF-A0A2L0UB11-F1
#
_entry.id   AF-A0A2L0UB11-F1
#
_cell.length_a   1.000
_cell.length_b   1.000
_cell.length_c   1.000
_cell.angle_alpha   90.00
_cell.angle_beta   90.00
_cell.angle_gamma   90.00
#
_symmetry.space_group_name_H-M   'P 1'
#
loop_
_entity.id
_entity.type
_entity.pdbx_description
1 polymer ?
#
loop_
_entity_poly.entity_id
_entity_poly.type
_entity_poly.pdbx_seq_one_letter_code
_entity_poly.pdbx_strand_id
1 'polypeptide(L)'
;MQTFLPYPDFAASAAVLDQARLGKQRVETLQALRALVIPDYGWRQHPAIRMWMGYVPALTVYGLAMVAEWVSRGHADTTHRQILEFAPGVLEDPDVAMPPWLGEPALHVSHQSNLIQKAPEIYRSRFPGIPEDLPYVWPEPEHELVPAEPEGRRLWVWRAASHPPEGDATLLMPPVPPSGRAAPKWERQLHTFEEALEDGDAVAIADPDGRHFRTGRVGRVLMHEDGLLRPASLHGWLERSDFDPPALLQDPRTLFSVGLPDALDD
;
A
#
# COMPACT_ATOMS: atom_id res chain seq x y z
N MET A 1 -8.52 -3.94 11.31
CA MET A 1 -7.46 -2.99 10.92
C MET A 1 -7.07 -2.21 12.15
N GLN A 2 -5.87 -2.45 12.70
CA GLN A 2 -5.33 -1.65 13.81
C GLN A 2 -3.83 -1.92 13.95
N THR A 3 -3.10 -1.00 14.57
CA THR A 3 -1.73 -1.24 15.06
C THR A 3 -1.74 -1.51 16.57
N PHE A 4 -0.73 -2.21 17.08
CA PHE A 4 -0.53 -2.45 18.50
C PHE A 4 0.78 -1.82 18.95
N LEU A 5 0.68 -0.76 19.76
CA LEU A 5 1.82 0.00 20.29
C LEU A 5 1.79 -0.01 21.82
N PRO A 6 1.92 -1.17 22.48
CA PRO A 6 1.98 -1.23 23.95
C PRO A 6 3.25 -0.57 24.52
N TYR A 7 4.27 -0.32 23.70
CA TYR A 7 5.52 0.34 24.10
C TYR A 7 5.95 1.38 23.06
N PRO A 8 6.78 2.38 23.47
CA PRO A 8 7.34 3.35 22.53
C PRO A 8 8.37 2.76 21.57
N ASP A 9 8.87 1.57 21.89
CA ASP A 9 9.79 0.81 21.03
C ASP A 9 9.01 -0.22 20.20
N PHE A 10 9.23 -0.23 18.89
CA PHE A 10 8.51 -1.12 17.97
C PHE A 10 8.91 -2.59 18.13
N ALA A 11 10.17 -2.88 18.44
CA ALA A 11 10.63 -4.26 18.66
C ALA A 11 10.06 -4.84 19.96
N ALA A 12 10.05 -4.06 21.05
CA ALA A 12 9.39 -4.40 22.30
C ALA A 12 7.88 -4.58 22.11
N SER A 13 7.26 -3.71 21.31
CA SER A 13 5.85 -3.85 20.92
C SER A 13 5.59 -5.14 20.15
N ALA A 14 6.47 -5.56 19.25
CA ALA A 14 6.35 -6.83 18.54
C ALA A 14 6.54 -8.03 19.49
N ALA A 15 7.60 -8.00 20.29
CA ALA A 15 8.00 -9.09 21.18
C ALA A 15 6.91 -9.44 22.20
N VAL A 16 6.17 -8.45 22.71
CA VAL A 16 5.11 -8.68 23.70
C VAL A 16 3.83 -9.25 23.09
N LEU A 17 3.66 -9.28 21.76
CA LEU A 17 2.46 -9.83 21.15
C LEU A 17 2.48 -11.36 21.16
N ASP A 18 1.33 -11.97 21.40
CA ASP A 18 1.11 -13.39 21.08
C ASP A 18 1.16 -13.65 19.57
N GLN A 19 1.32 -14.91 19.20
CA GLN A 19 1.48 -15.33 17.81
C GLN A 19 0.31 -14.90 16.91
N ALA A 20 -0.95 -14.98 17.37
CA ALA A 20 -2.09 -14.65 16.53
C ALA A 20 -2.13 -13.15 16.21
N ARG A 21 -1.87 -12.30 17.21
CA ARG A 21 -1.85 -10.84 17.05
C ARG A 21 -0.63 -10.39 16.24
N LEU A 22 0.55 -10.93 16.51
CA LEU A 22 1.76 -10.65 15.73
C LEU A 22 1.61 -11.03 14.25
N GLY A 23 1.12 -12.25 13.99
CA GLY A 23 0.90 -12.71 12.61
C GLY A 23 -0.07 -11.81 11.83
N LYS A 24 -1.10 -11.29 12.52
CA LYS A 24 -2.05 -10.34 11.94
C LYS A 24 -1.44 -8.95 11.72
N GLN A 25 -0.55 -8.48 12.60
CA GLN A 25 0.08 -7.16 12.48
C GLN A 25 0.89 -6.99 11.21
N ARG A 26 1.56 -8.03 10.71
CA ARG A 26 2.26 -7.97 9.42
C ARG A 26 1.33 -7.60 8.26
N VAL A 27 0.16 -8.25 8.20
CA VAL A 27 -0.83 -8.04 7.14
C VAL A 27 -1.58 -6.71 7.32
N GLU A 28 -2.00 -6.40 8.55
CA GLU A 28 -2.72 -5.14 8.83
C GLU A 28 -1.81 -3.91 8.64
N THR A 29 -0.51 -4.01 8.93
CA THR A 29 0.44 -2.93 8.65
C THR A 29 0.57 -2.69 7.16
N LEU A 30 0.72 -3.75 6.36
CA LEU A 30 0.75 -3.62 4.90
C LEU A 30 -0.54 -3.00 4.35
N GLN A 31 -1.70 -3.36 4.91
CA GLN A 31 -2.97 -2.75 4.53
C GLN A 31 -3.08 -1.28 4.95
N ALA A 32 -2.53 -0.90 6.11
CA ALA A 32 -2.45 0.48 6.55
C ALA A 32 -1.54 1.33 5.66
N LEU A 33 -0.35 0.81 5.30
CA LEU A 33 0.56 1.45 4.34
C LEU A 33 -0.12 1.70 2.99
N ARG A 34 -0.83 0.69 2.46
CA ARG A 34 -1.63 0.84 1.23
C ARG A 34 -2.72 1.90 1.36
N ALA A 35 -3.41 1.97 2.50
CA ALA A 35 -4.43 2.98 2.75
C ALA A 35 -3.87 4.41 2.80
N LEU A 36 -2.60 4.58 3.19
CA LEU A 36 -1.93 5.87 3.28
C LEU A 36 -1.27 6.35 1.98
N VAL A 37 -1.09 5.47 0.99
CA VAL A 37 -0.30 5.78 -0.22
C VAL A 37 -1.05 5.48 -1.52
N ILE A 38 -1.92 4.47 -1.56
CA ILE A 38 -2.59 4.05 -2.80
C ILE A 38 -3.96 4.74 -2.92
N PRO A 39 -4.21 5.50 -4.01
CA PRO A 39 -5.50 6.11 -4.27
C PRO A 39 -6.63 5.08 -4.29
N ASP A 40 -7.80 5.47 -3.78
CA ASP A 40 -8.99 4.61 -3.72
C ASP A 40 -8.79 3.26 -3.00
N TYR A 41 -7.77 3.14 -2.13
CA TYR A 41 -7.64 2.01 -1.22
C TYR A 41 -8.60 2.16 -0.02
N GLY A 42 -9.06 1.02 0.51
CA GLY A 42 -10.00 1.00 1.63
C GLY A 42 -9.36 1.48 2.94
N TRP A 43 -10.20 1.72 3.96
CA TRP A 43 -9.79 1.99 5.35
C TRP A 43 -9.14 3.35 5.64
N ARG A 44 -8.97 4.24 4.65
CA ARG A 44 -8.37 5.59 4.85
C ARG A 44 -9.00 6.44 5.95
N GLN A 45 -10.28 6.24 6.27
CA GLN A 45 -11.01 6.96 7.32
C GLN A 45 -10.90 6.30 8.71
N HIS A 46 -10.20 5.17 8.82
CA HIS A 46 -10.06 4.46 10.09
C HIS A 46 -9.09 5.22 11.02
N PRO A 47 -9.44 5.48 12.30
CA PRO A 47 -8.59 6.25 13.21
C PRO A 47 -7.16 5.70 13.34
N ALA A 48 -7.01 4.36 13.46
CA ALA A 48 -5.70 3.71 13.52
C ALA A 48 -4.85 3.84 12.25
N ILE A 49 -5.42 4.27 11.12
CA ILE A 49 -4.69 4.61 9.88
C ILE A 49 -4.40 6.10 9.87
N ARG A 50 -5.41 6.93 10.15
CA ARG A 50 -5.31 8.39 10.17
C ARG A 50 -4.16 8.88 11.04
N MET A 51 -3.93 8.30 12.23
CA MET A 51 -2.84 8.73 13.11
C MET A 51 -1.43 8.63 12.49
N TRP A 52 -1.27 7.84 11.42
CA TRP A 52 0.00 7.63 10.70
C TRP A 52 0.16 8.52 9.47
N MET A 53 -0.81 9.39 9.14
CA MET A 53 -0.64 10.35 8.03
C MET A 53 0.58 11.22 8.31
N GLY A 54 1.49 11.28 7.33
CA GLY A 54 2.77 11.99 7.42
C GLY A 54 3.94 11.12 7.90
N TYR A 55 3.67 9.88 8.31
CA TYR A 55 4.65 8.99 8.95
C TYR A 55 4.75 7.62 8.27
N VAL A 56 4.63 7.57 6.95
CA VAL A 56 4.75 6.32 6.16
C VAL A 56 6.10 5.60 6.40
N PRO A 57 7.25 6.28 6.44
CA PRO A 57 8.52 5.64 6.81
C PRO A 57 8.50 5.02 8.21
N ALA A 58 7.99 5.72 9.23
CA ALA A 58 7.91 5.17 10.59
C ALA A 58 6.97 3.96 10.68
N LEU A 59 5.82 3.98 9.99
CA LEU A 59 4.93 2.81 9.90
C LEU A 59 5.61 1.63 9.18
N THR A 60 6.50 1.93 8.22
CA THR A 60 7.32 0.91 7.55
C THR A 60 8.28 0.27 8.54
N VAL A 61 8.99 1.04 9.37
CA VAL A 61 9.84 0.52 10.45
C VAL A 61 9.04 -0.34 11.44
N TYR A 62 7.86 0.13 11.86
CA TYR A 62 6.94 -0.64 12.70
C TYR A 62 6.59 -2.00 12.06
N GLY A 63 6.22 -2.02 10.77
CA GLY A 63 5.91 -3.24 10.04
C GLY A 63 7.08 -4.20 9.95
N LEU A 64 8.28 -3.68 9.69
CA LEU A 64 9.51 -4.46 9.63
C LEU A 64 9.89 -5.06 11.00
N ALA A 65 9.63 -4.35 12.11
CA ALA A 65 9.80 -4.90 13.46
C ALA A 65 8.85 -6.09 13.72
N MET A 66 7.60 -5.99 13.30
CA MET A 66 6.63 -7.11 13.41
C MET A 66 7.05 -8.31 12.56
N VAL A 67 7.59 -8.07 11.37
CA VAL A 67 8.14 -9.11 10.49
C VAL A 67 9.37 -9.76 11.12
N ALA A 68 10.31 -8.97 11.62
CA ALA A 68 11.54 -9.46 12.23
C ALA A 68 11.23 -10.37 13.42
N GLU A 69 10.34 -9.95 14.33
CA GLU A 69 9.89 -10.77 15.45
C GLU A 69 9.20 -12.06 14.97
N TRP A 70 8.33 -11.97 13.97
CA TRP A 70 7.64 -13.15 13.41
C TRP A 70 8.61 -14.19 12.84
N VAL A 71 9.60 -13.73 12.08
CA VAL A 71 10.64 -14.59 11.50
C VAL A 71 11.54 -15.15 12.60
N SER A 72 11.89 -14.37 13.62
CA SER A 72 12.71 -14.84 14.75
C SER A 72 12.05 -16.00 15.52
N ARG A 73 10.71 -16.07 15.52
CA ARG A 73 9.92 -17.17 16.09
C ARG A 73 9.84 -18.41 15.18
N GLY A 74 10.55 -18.42 14.05
CA GLY A 74 10.64 -19.54 13.12
C GLY A 74 9.50 -19.62 12.10
N HIS A 75 8.76 -18.53 11.89
CA HIS A 75 7.67 -18.50 10.92
C HIS A 75 8.09 -17.91 9.57
N ALA A 76 7.52 -18.42 8.48
CA ALA A 76 7.71 -17.85 7.14
C ALA A 76 7.00 -16.50 6.98
N ASP A 77 7.60 -15.58 6.23
CA ASP A 77 7.04 -14.27 5.92
C ASP A 77 6.91 -14.04 4.41
N THR A 78 5.88 -13.27 4.03
CA THR A 78 5.62 -12.84 2.65
C THR A 78 5.38 -11.34 2.53
N THR A 79 5.47 -10.60 3.64
CA THR A 79 5.11 -9.17 3.71
C THR A 79 6.31 -8.24 3.71
N HIS A 80 7.50 -8.70 4.10
CA HIS A 80 8.73 -7.92 4.24
C HIS A 80 8.99 -7.05 3.01
N ARG A 81 9.12 -7.68 1.83
CA ARG A 81 9.39 -6.99 0.58
C ARG A 81 8.30 -5.97 0.25
N GLN A 82 7.04 -6.33 0.45
CA GLN A 82 5.91 -5.43 0.15
C GLN A 82 5.87 -4.24 1.11
N ILE A 83 6.24 -4.42 2.38
CA ILE A 83 6.32 -3.34 3.36
C ILE A 83 7.48 -2.40 3.01
N LEU A 84 8.66 -2.94 2.69
CA LEU A 84 9.86 -2.14 2.39
C LEU A 84 9.67 -1.20 1.19
N GLU A 85 8.86 -1.57 0.19
CA GLU A 85 8.57 -0.74 -0.99
C GLU A 85 7.94 0.63 -0.67
N PHE A 86 7.38 0.81 0.52
CA PHE A 86 6.82 2.10 0.95
C PHE A 86 7.88 3.09 1.45
N ALA A 87 9.06 2.59 1.83
CA ALA A 87 10.21 3.41 2.19
C ALA A 87 11.51 2.59 1.96
N PRO A 88 11.97 2.44 0.71
CA PRO A 88 13.07 1.53 0.37
C PRO A 88 14.39 1.79 1.12
N GLY A 89 14.70 3.05 1.42
CA GLY A 89 15.90 3.47 2.15
C GLY A 89 15.77 3.48 3.68
N VAL A 90 14.61 3.11 4.24
CA VAL A 90 14.31 3.33 5.67
C VAL A 90 15.23 2.57 6.64
N LEU A 91 15.84 1.47 6.19
CA LEU A 91 16.76 0.68 7.01
C LEU A 91 18.15 1.32 7.13
N GLU A 92 18.47 2.23 6.23
CA GLU A 92 19.75 2.94 6.15
C GLU A 92 19.63 4.37 6.68
N ASP A 93 18.41 4.85 6.90
CA ASP A 93 18.09 6.19 7.37
C ASP A 93 18.10 6.25 8.92
N PRO A 94 19.06 6.94 9.55
CA PRO A 94 19.09 7.12 11.01
C PRO A 94 18.09 8.16 11.51
N ASP A 95 17.55 9.00 10.63
CA ASP A 95 16.78 10.20 10.94
C ASP A 95 15.29 10.08 10.59
N VAL A 96 14.78 8.84 10.48
CA VAL A 96 13.36 8.55 10.22
C VAL A 96 12.49 9.32 11.21
N ALA A 97 11.70 10.27 10.69
CA ALA A 97 10.80 11.08 11.49
C ALA A 97 9.75 10.19 12.20
N MET A 98 9.81 10.18 13.53
CA MET A 98 8.86 9.43 14.36
C MET A 98 7.63 10.29 14.69
N PRO A 99 6.42 9.69 14.77
CA PRO A 99 5.23 10.42 15.19
C PRO A 99 5.40 11.00 16.60
N PRO A 100 4.94 12.24 16.86
CA PRO A 100 5.12 12.90 18.16
C PRO A 100 4.36 12.22 19.29
N TRP A 101 3.35 11.41 18.95
CA TRP A 101 2.58 10.63 19.90
C TRP A 101 3.30 9.33 20.34
N LEU A 102 4.39 8.93 19.66
CA LEU A 102 5.18 7.76 20.05
C LEU A 102 6.00 8.12 21.28
N GLY A 103 5.72 7.46 22.41
CA GLY A 103 6.24 7.86 23.72
C GLY A 103 5.15 8.37 24.66
N GLU A 104 3.99 8.77 24.14
CA GLU A 104 2.91 9.31 24.97
C GLU A 104 2.26 8.21 25.82
N PRO A 105 2.30 8.31 27.17
CA PRO A 105 1.84 7.23 28.04
C PRO A 105 0.38 6.84 27.80
N ALA A 106 -0.50 7.82 27.53
CA ALA A 106 -1.92 7.58 27.31
C ALA A 106 -2.18 6.67 26.08
N LEU A 107 -1.39 6.84 25.01
CA LEU A 107 -1.43 5.97 23.85
C LEU A 107 -1.06 4.54 24.28
N HIS A 108 0.14 4.35 24.82
CA HIS A 108 0.66 3.02 25.14
C HIS A 108 -0.21 2.26 26.14
N VAL A 109 -0.66 2.93 27.20
CA VAL A 109 -1.56 2.36 28.22
C VAL A 109 -2.90 1.94 27.62
N SER A 110 -3.47 2.73 26.70
CA SER A 110 -4.71 2.35 26.02
C SER A 110 -4.54 1.08 25.17
N HIS A 111 -3.41 0.92 24.49
CA HIS A 111 -3.10 -0.28 23.70
C HIS A 111 -2.85 -1.51 24.58
N GLN A 112 -2.15 -1.35 25.71
CA GLN A 112 -1.98 -2.41 26.71
C GLN A 112 -3.34 -2.85 27.28
N SER A 113 -4.20 -1.91 27.67
CA SER A 113 -5.57 -2.19 28.14
C SER A 113 -6.38 -2.98 27.12
N ASN A 114 -6.35 -2.58 25.85
CA ASN A 114 -7.07 -3.26 24.77
C ASN A 114 -6.50 -4.64 24.44
N LEU A 115 -5.20 -4.86 24.62
CA LEU A 115 -4.60 -6.19 24.51
C LEU A 115 -5.09 -7.11 25.64
N ILE A 116 -5.17 -6.61 26.88
CA ILE A 116 -5.77 -7.34 28.00
C ILE A 116 -7.21 -7.73 27.68
N GLN A 117 -8.04 -6.78 27.27
CA GLN A 117 -9.44 -7.05 26.91
C GLN A 117 -9.58 -8.13 25.82
N LYS A 118 -8.64 -8.19 24.87
CA LYS A 118 -8.67 -9.16 23.77
C LYS A 118 -8.22 -10.56 24.18
N ALA A 119 -7.30 -10.71 25.14
CA ALA A 119 -6.83 -12.00 25.66
C ALA A 119 -6.29 -11.83 27.10
N PRO A 120 -7.19 -11.77 28.10
CA PRO A 120 -6.80 -11.48 29.47
C PRO A 120 -5.80 -12.49 30.04
N GLU A 121 -5.96 -13.76 29.68
CA GLU A 121 -5.10 -14.87 30.09
C GLU A 121 -3.64 -14.73 29.61
N ILE A 122 -3.42 -13.99 28.53
CA ILE A 122 -2.09 -13.75 27.96
C ILE A 122 -1.49 -12.46 28.54
N TYR A 123 -2.28 -11.39 28.56
CA TYR A 123 -1.75 -10.04 28.72
C TYR A 123 -1.81 -9.48 30.14
N ARG A 124 -2.65 -10.00 31.04
CA ARG A 124 -2.68 -9.55 32.45
C ARG A 124 -1.33 -9.69 33.14
N SER A 125 -0.62 -10.80 32.88
CA SER A 125 0.71 -11.04 33.44
C SER A 125 1.80 -10.20 32.77
N ARG A 126 1.60 -9.79 31.51
CA ARG A 126 2.53 -8.95 30.75
C ARG A 126 2.41 -7.46 31.11
N PHE A 127 1.23 -7.03 31.55
CA PHE A 127 0.91 -5.62 31.83
C PHE A 127 0.31 -5.45 33.24
N PRO A 128 1.07 -5.74 34.31
CA PRO A 128 0.57 -5.65 35.67
C PRO A 128 0.18 -4.21 36.01
N GLY A 129 -1.02 -4.03 36.58
CA GLY A 129 -1.52 -2.73 37.05
C GLY A 129 -2.17 -1.85 35.98
N ILE A 130 -2.25 -2.31 34.74
CA ILE A 130 -2.95 -1.58 33.67
C ILE A 130 -4.47 -1.78 33.79
N PRO A 131 -5.29 -0.71 33.74
CA PRO A 131 -6.74 -0.84 33.73
C PRO A 131 -7.23 -1.65 32.52
N GLU A 132 -8.28 -2.45 32.68
CA GLU A 132 -8.77 -3.40 31.65
C GLU A 132 -9.99 -2.87 30.87
N ASP A 133 -10.29 -1.58 30.92
CA ASP A 133 -11.53 -0.98 30.39
C ASP A 133 -11.31 0.32 29.60
N LEU A 134 -10.05 0.64 29.27
CA LEU A 134 -9.75 1.88 28.53
C LEU A 134 -10.11 1.74 27.04
N PRO A 135 -10.73 2.76 26.43
CA PRO A 135 -10.86 2.83 24.98
C PRO A 135 -9.49 3.07 24.35
N TYR A 136 -9.30 2.68 23.08
CA TYR A 136 -8.11 3.07 22.34
C TYR A 136 -7.99 4.58 22.24
N VAL A 137 -6.77 5.08 22.40
CA VAL A 137 -6.39 6.42 22.02
C VAL A 137 -5.82 6.35 20.60
N TRP A 138 -6.45 7.06 19.66
CA TRP A 138 -5.96 7.25 18.30
C TRP A 138 -5.74 8.75 18.07
N PRO A 139 -4.49 9.23 18.03
CA PRO A 139 -4.20 10.63 17.74
C PRO A 139 -4.75 11.04 16.38
N GLU A 140 -5.33 12.23 16.29
CA GLU A 140 -5.69 12.81 14.99
C GLU A 140 -4.42 13.23 14.24
N PRO A 141 -4.40 13.14 12.91
CA PRO A 141 -3.27 13.60 12.12
C PRO A 141 -3.12 15.11 12.21
N GLU A 142 -1.88 15.59 12.12
CA GLU A 142 -1.61 17.03 12.01
C GLU A 142 -2.18 17.61 10.71
N HIS A 143 -2.09 16.84 9.63
CA HIS A 143 -2.60 17.18 8.31
C HIS A 143 -3.37 16.01 7.69
N GLU A 144 -4.52 16.30 7.10
CA GLU A 144 -5.23 15.33 6.26
C GLU A 144 -4.45 15.10 4.96
N LEU A 145 -3.84 13.92 4.85
CA LEU A 145 -3.11 13.51 3.65
C LEU A 145 -3.89 12.41 2.95
N VAL A 146 -4.70 12.81 1.97
CA VAL A 146 -5.48 11.86 1.16
C VAL A 146 -4.68 11.49 -0.08
N PRO A 147 -4.39 10.20 -0.32
CA PRO A 147 -3.73 9.75 -1.53
C PRO A 147 -4.51 10.15 -2.78
N ALA A 148 -3.82 10.79 -3.71
CA ALA A 148 -4.35 11.24 -4.99
C ALA A 148 -3.52 10.66 -6.14
N GLU A 149 -4.10 10.63 -7.34
CA GLU A 149 -3.32 10.38 -8.55
C GLU A 149 -2.25 11.46 -8.72
N PRO A 150 -1.10 11.15 -9.33
CA PRO A 150 -0.07 12.14 -9.63
C PRO A 150 -0.61 13.30 -10.47
N GLU A 151 -0.23 14.52 -10.09
CA GLU A 151 -0.47 15.74 -10.89
C GLU A 151 0.65 15.92 -11.92
N GLY A 152 0.32 16.43 -13.11
CA GLY A 152 1.30 16.65 -14.17
C GLY A 152 1.74 15.38 -14.91
N ARG A 153 3.06 15.22 -15.12
CA ARG A 153 3.67 14.13 -15.91
C ARG A 153 3.45 12.79 -15.21
N ARG A 154 2.82 11.87 -15.93
CA ARG A 154 2.43 10.56 -15.41
C ARG A 154 2.77 9.44 -16.39
N LEU A 155 2.90 8.24 -15.85
CA LEU A 155 2.91 7.00 -16.60
C LEU A 155 1.64 6.23 -16.27
N TRP A 156 0.88 5.83 -17.30
CA TRP A 156 -0.24 4.92 -17.11
C TRP A 156 0.26 3.50 -16.94
N VAL A 157 -0.20 2.82 -15.90
CA VAL A 157 0.14 1.41 -15.67
C VAL A 157 -1.07 0.55 -16.01
N TRP A 158 -0.84 -0.40 -16.92
CA TRP A 158 -1.81 -1.42 -17.30
C TRP A 158 -1.42 -2.76 -16.68
N ARG A 159 -2.28 -3.32 -15.84
CA ARG A 159 -2.09 -4.66 -15.29
C ARG A 159 -2.62 -5.71 -16.25
N ALA A 160 -1.71 -6.41 -16.93
CA ALA A 160 -2.08 -7.49 -17.85
C ALA A 160 -2.22 -8.83 -17.12
N ALA A 161 -3.06 -9.71 -17.67
CA ALA A 161 -3.18 -11.11 -17.21
C ALA A 161 -2.08 -12.02 -17.79
N SER A 162 -1.41 -11.56 -18.86
CA SER A 162 -0.36 -12.27 -19.58
C SER A 162 0.86 -11.38 -19.76
N HIS A 163 2.01 -11.98 -20.04
CA HIS A 163 3.22 -11.23 -20.37
C HIS A 163 2.97 -10.31 -21.60
N PRO A 164 3.50 -9.07 -21.58
CA PRO A 164 3.37 -8.17 -22.71
C PRO A 164 4.16 -8.69 -23.93
N PRO A 165 3.66 -8.47 -25.16
CA PRO A 165 4.38 -8.83 -26.37
C PRO A 165 5.59 -7.90 -26.61
N GLU A 166 6.50 -8.30 -27.50
CA GLU A 166 7.65 -7.46 -27.87
C GLU A 166 7.25 -6.24 -28.72
N GLY A 167 6.21 -6.33 -29.54
CA GLY A 167 5.76 -5.27 -30.43
C GLY A 167 4.48 -4.58 -29.96
N ASP A 168 3.52 -4.43 -30.86
CA ASP A 168 2.23 -3.82 -30.52
C ASP A 168 1.41 -4.71 -29.57
N ALA A 169 0.68 -4.06 -28.67
CA ALA A 169 -0.30 -4.67 -27.80
C ALA A 169 -1.68 -4.02 -27.98
N THR A 170 -2.69 -4.69 -27.42
CA THR A 170 -4.05 -4.18 -27.37
C THR A 170 -4.51 -4.18 -25.91
N LEU A 171 -4.85 -3.01 -25.40
CA LEU A 171 -5.45 -2.85 -24.08
C LEU A 171 -6.96 -2.89 -24.25
N LEU A 172 -7.61 -3.89 -23.65
CA LEU A 172 -9.06 -4.06 -23.68
C LEU A 172 -9.61 -3.87 -22.26
N MET A 173 -10.39 -2.80 -22.07
CA MET A 173 -11.13 -2.55 -20.84
C MET A 173 -12.58 -3.03 -21.01
N PRO A 174 -12.97 -4.14 -20.37
CA PRO A 174 -14.33 -4.65 -20.50
C PRO A 174 -15.35 -3.74 -19.78
N PRO A 175 -16.61 -3.68 -20.26
CA PRO A 175 -17.64 -2.80 -19.70
C PRO A 175 -18.05 -3.19 -18.26
N VAL A 176 -17.75 -4.42 -17.86
CA VAL A 176 -17.95 -4.95 -16.51
C VAL A 176 -16.64 -5.53 -16.00
N PRO A 177 -16.38 -5.47 -14.68
CA PRO A 177 -15.16 -6.03 -14.13
C PRO A 177 -15.13 -7.55 -14.31
N PRO A 178 -13.93 -8.18 -14.36
CA PRO A 178 -13.80 -9.63 -14.46
C PRO A 178 -14.50 -10.41 -13.33
N SER A 179 -14.73 -9.79 -12.17
CA SER A 179 -15.49 -10.37 -11.06
C SER A 179 -17.00 -10.44 -11.29
N GLY A 180 -17.51 -9.83 -12.38
CA GLY A 180 -18.91 -9.81 -12.78
C GLY A 180 -19.81 -8.83 -12.02
N ARG A 181 -19.28 -8.06 -11.06
CA ARG A 181 -20.06 -7.06 -10.31
C ARG A 181 -19.54 -5.66 -10.60
N ALA A 182 -20.30 -4.87 -11.39
CA ALA A 182 -20.03 -3.45 -11.54
C ALA A 182 -19.92 -2.78 -10.17
N ALA A 183 -18.76 -2.21 -9.89
CA ALA A 183 -18.49 -1.46 -8.67
C ALA A 183 -18.15 -0.03 -9.06
N PRO A 184 -18.47 0.98 -8.24
CA PRO A 184 -18.12 2.38 -8.52
C PRO A 184 -16.63 2.59 -8.85
N LYS A 185 -15.74 1.72 -8.34
CA LYS A 185 -14.30 1.73 -8.65
C LYS A 185 -13.97 1.25 -10.06
N TRP A 186 -14.78 0.36 -10.65
CA TRP A 186 -14.62 -0.09 -12.03
C TRP A 186 -15.11 0.99 -13.00
N GLU A 187 -16.27 1.59 -12.72
CA GLU A 187 -16.83 2.70 -13.52
C GLU A 187 -15.85 3.88 -13.63
N ARG A 188 -15.16 4.23 -12.53
CA ARG A 188 -14.09 5.23 -12.56
C ARG A 188 -12.92 4.85 -13.47
N GLN A 189 -12.50 3.58 -13.48
CA GLN A 189 -11.43 3.11 -14.36
C GLN A 189 -11.87 3.11 -15.83
N LEU A 190 -13.12 2.75 -16.12
CA LEU A 190 -13.70 2.84 -17.47
C LEU A 190 -13.69 4.29 -17.96
N HIS A 191 -14.22 5.20 -17.15
CA HIS A 191 -14.21 6.63 -17.47
C HIS A 191 -12.79 7.18 -17.65
N THR A 192 -11.84 6.73 -16.82
CA THR A 192 -10.43 7.10 -16.95
C THR A 192 -9.84 6.59 -18.27
N PHE A 193 -10.11 5.34 -18.64
CA PHE A 193 -9.64 4.74 -19.89
C PHE A 193 -10.22 5.41 -21.14
N GLU A 194 -11.47 5.89 -21.04
CA GLU A 194 -12.17 6.58 -22.11
C GLU A 194 -11.72 8.03 -22.26
N GLU A 195 -11.78 8.81 -21.17
CA GLU A 195 -11.72 10.27 -21.20
C GLU A 195 -10.38 10.85 -20.75
N ALA A 196 -9.65 10.19 -19.84
CA ALA A 196 -8.44 10.74 -19.23
C ALA A 196 -7.13 10.21 -19.84
N LEU A 197 -7.15 8.98 -20.36
CA LEU A 197 -6.04 8.39 -21.09
C LEU A 197 -6.05 8.95 -22.52
N GLU A 198 -5.06 9.73 -22.92
CA GLU A 198 -5.08 10.41 -24.23
C GLU A 198 -4.30 9.63 -25.32
N ASP A 199 -4.48 10.01 -26.58
CA ASP A 199 -3.69 9.46 -27.69
C ASP A 199 -2.23 9.92 -27.57
N GLY A 200 -1.27 8.99 -27.60
CA GLY A 200 0.15 9.26 -27.43
C GLY A 200 0.66 9.23 -25.99
N ASP A 201 -0.22 9.06 -25.00
CA ASP A 201 0.15 8.96 -23.59
C ASP A 201 1.11 7.80 -23.32
N ALA A 202 2.05 8.02 -22.40
CA ALA A 202 2.99 7.00 -21.97
C ALA A 202 2.26 5.90 -21.18
N VAL A 203 2.56 4.64 -21.50
CA VAL A 203 2.01 3.47 -20.82
C VAL A 203 3.10 2.46 -20.47
N ALA A 204 2.90 1.76 -19.36
CA ALA A 204 3.66 0.62 -18.90
C ALA A 204 2.72 -0.58 -18.70
N ILE A 205 2.95 -1.65 -19.45
CA ILE A 205 2.23 -2.92 -19.27
C ILE A 205 3.03 -3.79 -18.29
N ALA A 206 2.45 -4.04 -17.12
CA ALA A 206 3.05 -4.89 -16.10
C ALA A 206 2.99 -6.37 -16.53
N ASP A 207 4.09 -7.09 -16.32
CA ASP A 207 4.07 -8.55 -16.33
C ASP A 207 3.23 -9.13 -15.17
N PRO A 208 2.82 -10.42 -15.23
CA PRO A 208 1.96 -11.01 -14.20
C PRO A 208 2.57 -11.03 -12.80
N ASP A 209 3.90 -11.06 -12.66
CA ASP A 209 4.59 -11.02 -11.37
C ASP A 209 4.93 -9.59 -10.89
N GLY A 210 4.67 -8.57 -11.72
CA GLY A 210 4.78 -7.16 -11.41
C GLY A 210 6.22 -6.69 -11.20
N ARG A 211 7.19 -7.38 -11.84
CA ARG A 211 8.62 -7.08 -11.74
C ARG A 211 9.13 -6.24 -12.90
N HIS A 212 8.62 -6.46 -14.10
CA HIS A 212 9.02 -5.74 -15.31
C HIS A 212 7.81 -5.12 -15.99
N PHE A 213 8.06 -3.99 -16.63
CA PHE A 213 7.04 -3.15 -17.22
C PHE A 213 7.44 -2.82 -18.64
N ARG A 214 6.69 -3.34 -19.62
CA ARG A 214 6.93 -3.03 -21.03
C ARG A 214 6.38 -1.64 -21.32
N THR A 215 7.24 -0.71 -21.70
CA THR A 215 6.84 0.69 -21.91
C THR A 215 6.52 0.98 -23.36
N GLY A 216 5.63 1.93 -23.57
CA GLY A 216 5.09 2.28 -24.88
C GLY A 216 4.27 3.57 -24.88
N ARG A 217 3.56 3.78 -25.98
CA ARG A 217 2.53 4.82 -26.10
C ARG A 217 1.20 4.21 -26.51
N VAL A 218 0.11 4.65 -25.88
CA VAL A 218 -1.24 4.25 -26.28
C VAL A 218 -1.72 5.04 -27.48
N GLY A 219 -2.57 4.42 -28.29
CA GLY A 219 -3.34 5.07 -29.32
C GLY A 219 -4.71 5.57 -28.84
N ARG A 220 -5.46 6.20 -29.73
CA ARG A 220 -6.86 6.60 -29.53
C ARG A 220 -7.76 5.44 -29.08
N VAL A 221 -8.76 5.75 -28.26
CA VAL A 221 -9.82 4.81 -27.88
C VAL A 221 -10.68 4.41 -29.07
N LEU A 222 -11.03 3.13 -29.13
CA LEU A 222 -11.90 2.53 -30.12
C LEU A 222 -13.01 1.74 -29.42
N MET A 223 -14.20 1.73 -30.01
CA MET A 223 -15.28 0.86 -29.55
C MET A 223 -15.06 -0.56 -30.07
N HIS A 224 -15.25 -1.55 -29.21
CA HIS A 224 -15.16 -2.98 -29.50
C HIS A 224 -16.39 -3.70 -28.94
N GLU A 225 -16.72 -4.88 -29.47
CA GLU A 225 -17.86 -5.68 -28.96
C GLU A 225 -17.71 -6.05 -27.47
N ASP A 226 -16.47 -6.28 -27.05
CA ASP A 226 -16.11 -6.65 -25.67
C ASP A 226 -15.75 -5.46 -24.77
N GLY A 227 -15.89 -4.20 -25.23
CA GLY A 227 -15.63 -3.01 -24.41
C GLY A 227 -14.86 -1.90 -25.14
N LEU A 228 -14.01 -1.20 -24.39
CA LEU A 228 -13.17 -0.13 -24.93
C LEU A 228 -11.77 -0.66 -25.21
N LEU A 229 -11.24 -0.31 -26.37
CA LEU A 229 -9.97 -0.80 -26.86
C LEU A 229 -9.00 0.35 -27.12
N ARG A 230 -7.73 0.17 -26.77
CA ARG A 230 -6.62 1.03 -27.22
C ARG A 230 -5.47 0.19 -27.75
N PRO A 231 -5.00 0.42 -28.98
CA PRO A 231 -3.72 -0.13 -29.42
C PRO A 231 -2.59 0.54 -28.61
N ALA A 232 -1.48 -0.17 -28.41
CA ALA A 232 -0.29 0.37 -27.75
C ALA A 232 0.96 -0.06 -28.51
N SER A 233 1.81 0.91 -28.87
CA SER A 233 3.10 0.64 -29.52
C SER A 233 4.22 0.62 -28.49
N LEU A 234 4.78 -0.56 -28.26
CA LEU A 234 5.73 -0.83 -27.19
C LEU A 234 7.17 -0.78 -27.72
N HIS A 235 8.07 -0.21 -26.94
CA HIS A 235 9.45 0.03 -27.38
C HIS A 235 10.50 -0.08 -26.27
N GLY A 236 10.12 -0.03 -25.00
CA GLY A 236 11.07 -0.03 -23.88
C GLY A 236 10.71 -0.98 -22.74
N TRP A 237 11.50 -0.93 -21.69
CA TRP A 237 11.30 -1.67 -20.46
C TRP A 237 11.67 -0.80 -19.26
N LEU A 238 10.96 -1.02 -18.16
CA LEU A 238 11.33 -0.58 -16.82
C LEU A 238 11.31 -1.78 -15.88
N GLU A 239 12.12 -1.71 -14.84
CA GLU A 239 12.06 -2.58 -13.68
C GLU A 239 11.26 -1.91 -12.56
N ARG A 240 10.72 -2.72 -11.64
CA ARG A 240 9.98 -2.24 -10.47
C ARG A 240 10.76 -1.21 -9.63
N SER A 241 12.10 -1.28 -9.61
CA SER A 241 12.98 -0.36 -8.90
C SER A 241 13.11 1.02 -9.56
N ASP A 242 12.67 1.18 -10.80
CA ASP A 242 12.73 2.47 -11.50
C ASP A 242 11.63 3.43 -11.04
N PHE A 243 10.69 2.98 -10.21
CA PHE A 243 9.57 3.75 -9.71
C PHE A 243 9.83 4.24 -8.29
N ASP A 244 9.53 5.51 -8.01
CA ASP A 244 9.68 6.09 -6.67
C ASP A 244 8.36 6.69 -6.14
N PRO A 245 7.80 6.18 -5.02
CA PRO A 245 8.17 4.91 -4.38
C PRO A 245 7.61 3.70 -5.17
N PRO A 246 8.28 2.53 -5.14
CA PRO A 246 7.78 1.32 -5.80
C PRO A 246 6.42 0.84 -5.28
N ALA A 247 6.04 1.25 -4.07
CA ALA A 247 4.78 0.89 -3.42
C ALA A 247 3.54 1.26 -4.23
N LEU A 248 3.58 2.30 -5.07
CA LEU A 248 2.44 2.69 -5.91
C LEU A 248 2.05 1.57 -6.89
N LEU A 249 3.00 0.73 -7.30
CA LEU A 249 2.74 -0.42 -8.17
C LEU A 249 2.01 -1.58 -7.48
N GLN A 250 1.79 -1.50 -6.17
CA GLN A 250 0.92 -2.42 -5.43
C GLN A 250 -0.57 -2.11 -5.62
N ASP A 251 -0.91 -1.07 -6.40
CA ASP A 251 -2.30 -0.74 -6.71
C ASP A 251 -3.01 -1.92 -7.39
N PRO A 252 -4.12 -2.44 -6.83
CA PRO A 252 -4.82 -3.59 -7.39
C PRO A 252 -5.66 -3.27 -8.63
N ARG A 253 -5.75 -2.00 -9.06
CA ARG A 253 -6.49 -1.60 -10.25
C ARG A 253 -5.89 -2.18 -11.53
N THR A 254 -6.75 -2.31 -12.54
CA THR A 254 -6.34 -2.69 -13.90
C THR A 254 -5.63 -1.54 -14.59
N LEU A 255 -6.17 -0.33 -14.41
CA LEU A 255 -5.59 0.92 -14.90
C LEU A 255 -5.44 1.90 -13.73
N PHE A 256 -4.24 2.43 -13.59
CA PHE A 256 -3.91 3.49 -12.64
C PHE A 256 -2.73 4.29 -13.17
N SER A 257 -2.40 5.41 -12.53
CA SER A 257 -1.24 6.22 -12.90
C SER A 257 -0.23 6.34 -11.77
N VAL A 258 1.03 6.52 -12.15
CA VAL A 258 2.15 6.82 -11.26
C VAL A 258 2.91 8.01 -11.81
N GLY A 259 3.71 8.68 -10.96
CA GLY A 259 4.62 9.71 -11.44
C GLY A 259 5.51 9.16 -12.55
N LEU A 260 5.79 9.95 -13.58
CA LEU A 260 6.66 9.50 -14.66
C LEU A 260 8.07 9.20 -14.09
N PRO A 261 8.58 7.97 -14.22
CA PRO A 261 9.94 7.63 -13.76
C PRO A 261 11.01 8.47 -14.45
N ASP A 262 12.07 8.84 -13.72
CA ASP A 262 13.23 9.57 -14.24
C ASP A 262 13.88 8.85 -15.42
N ALA A 263 13.82 7.51 -15.45
CA ALA A 263 14.33 6.69 -16.55
C ALA A 263 13.61 6.90 -17.90
N LEU A 264 12.43 7.55 -17.88
CA LEU A 264 11.66 7.94 -19.07
C LEU A 264 11.64 9.46 -19.28
N ASP A 265 12.43 10.21 -18.51
CA ASP A 265 12.57 11.64 -18.67
C ASP A 265 13.62 11.93 -19.77
N ASP A 266 13.16 12.01 -21.02
CA ASP A 266 13.96 12.43 -22.20
C ASP A 266 14.44 13.89 -22.11
#